data_AF-A0A4Q3R7A1-F1
#
_entry.id   AF-A0A4Q3R7A1-F1
#
_cell.length_a   1.000
_cell.length_b   1.000
_cell.length_c   1.000
_cell.angle_alpha   90.00
_cell.angle_beta   90.00
_cell.angle_gamma   90.00
#
_symmetry.space_group_name_H-M   'P 1'
#
loop_
_entity.id
_entity.type
_entity.pdbx_description
1 polymer ?
#
loop_
_entity_poly.entity_id
_entity_poly.type
_entity_poly.pdbx_seq_one_letter_code
_entity_poly.pdbx_strand_id
1 'polypeptide(L)'
;MLNSDELLLKARSSTPAALIEQVFDAGRYNILSCTGTNPPNLQGLWSGTWAAPWSGDFTHDGNLATAMASTMSARMPELMDAFFSYHERFLPNYRDNAKRLFGTRGIHIPAHTSDNGLDTDFGDVWCLTFWTGAAGWTSKFFYDYYEYTGDKKFLAQRAYPFMKEAALFYEDFLKIGENGKYIFNPSYSPENNPLNNPSQATLNATMDVMIAKQLLRNCIAAAKILGDKSKTGKWRMMLNKMPEYEVAKDGTLREWLWNGLEENHKHRHTSQLYALYDGVDPDFKYNEALLKAASNTIDQKIKFRIAEGGGEMAFGLVQLGLVAAHLQQGEKAGLMVD
;
A
#
# COMPACT_ATOMS: atom_id res chain seq x y z
N MET A 1 5.67 9.87 38.29
CA MET A 1 5.46 9.38 36.92
C MET A 1 5.58 7.88 36.95
N LEU A 2 4.66 7.16 36.33
CA LEU A 2 4.83 5.72 36.12
C LEU A 2 5.93 5.50 35.09
N ASN A 3 6.71 4.45 35.23
CA ASN A 3 7.67 4.04 34.20
C ASN A 3 6.95 3.31 33.04
N SER A 4 7.66 3.04 31.95
CA SER A 4 7.09 2.41 30.75
C SER A 4 6.48 1.02 31.04
N ASP A 5 7.10 0.22 31.89
CA ASP A 5 6.61 -1.11 32.26
C ASP A 5 5.28 -1.02 33.04
N GLU A 6 5.19 -0.07 33.96
CA GLU A 6 3.96 0.20 34.72
C GLU A 6 2.82 0.71 33.83
N LEU A 7 3.13 1.48 32.79
CA LEU A 7 2.14 1.92 31.80
C LEU A 7 1.65 0.76 30.92
N LEU A 8 2.55 -0.11 30.45
CA LEU A 8 2.22 -1.31 29.67
C LEU A 8 1.37 -2.30 30.48
N LEU A 9 1.67 -2.48 31.77
CA LEU A 9 0.86 -3.33 32.65
C LEU A 9 -0.56 -2.79 32.82
N LYS A 10 -0.74 -1.46 32.91
CA LYS A 10 -2.06 -0.83 32.98
C LYS A 10 -2.85 -0.93 31.67
N ALA A 11 -2.15 -0.87 30.54
CA ALA A 11 -2.77 -0.98 29.21
C ALA A 11 -3.53 -2.30 29.01
N ARG A 12 -3.15 -3.37 29.72
CA ARG A 12 -3.89 -4.64 29.73
C ARG A 12 -5.35 -4.55 30.20
N SER A 13 -5.73 -3.46 30.87
CA SER A 13 -7.10 -3.21 31.32
C SER A 13 -7.71 -1.96 30.69
N SER A 14 -6.91 -0.91 30.48
CA SER A 14 -7.30 0.30 29.75
C SER A 14 -6.04 1.06 29.35
N THR A 15 -5.91 1.41 28.07
CA THR A 15 -4.75 2.13 27.53
C THR A 15 -4.71 3.56 28.08
N PRO A 16 -3.72 3.92 28.92
CA PRO A 16 -3.62 5.27 29.42
C PRO A 16 -3.25 6.24 28.29
N ALA A 17 -3.86 7.42 28.23
CA ALA A 17 -3.53 8.44 27.23
C ALA A 17 -2.03 8.79 27.19
N ALA A 18 -1.36 8.79 28.35
CA ALA A 18 0.09 9.00 28.44
C ALA A 18 0.92 7.92 27.74
N LEU A 19 0.43 6.66 27.70
CA LEU A 19 1.09 5.60 26.95
C LEU A 19 0.91 5.80 25.44
N ILE A 20 -0.28 6.22 24.99
CA ILE A 20 -0.55 6.53 23.58
C ILE A 20 0.39 7.64 23.09
N GLU A 21 0.53 8.71 23.87
CA GLU A 21 1.47 9.81 23.58
C GLU A 21 2.93 9.31 23.50
N GLN A 22 3.37 8.51 24.48
CA GLN A 22 4.71 7.93 24.47
C GLN A 22 4.97 7.01 23.27
N VAL A 23 4.00 6.17 22.89
CA VAL A 23 4.12 5.28 21.72
C VAL A 23 4.15 6.09 20.42
N PHE A 24 3.37 7.17 20.33
CA PHE A 24 3.41 8.09 19.20
C PHE A 24 4.80 8.73 19.03
N ASP A 25 5.36 9.29 20.11
CA ASP A 25 6.68 9.90 20.07
C ASP A 25 7.80 8.86 19.86
N ALA A 26 7.68 7.66 20.44
CA ALA A 26 8.60 6.56 20.19
C ALA A 26 8.58 6.12 18.72
N GLY A 27 7.41 6.07 18.08
CA GLY A 27 7.27 5.77 16.65
C GLY A 27 8.02 6.79 15.79
N ARG A 28 7.86 8.09 16.08
CA ARG A 28 8.59 9.17 15.40
C ARG A 28 10.10 9.06 15.62
N TYR A 29 10.52 8.87 16.87
CA TYR A 29 11.93 8.70 17.24
C TYR A 29 12.58 7.52 16.51
N ASN A 30 11.88 6.39 16.42
CA ASN A 30 12.39 5.21 15.73
C ASN A 30 12.64 5.51 14.25
N ILE A 31 11.65 6.05 13.54
CA ILE A 31 11.79 6.39 12.10
C ILE A 31 12.91 7.41 11.87
N LEU A 32 13.01 8.45 12.71
CA LEU A 32 14.12 9.42 12.67
C LEU A 32 15.48 8.75 12.83
N SER A 33 15.59 7.77 13.74
CA SER A 33 16.85 7.14 14.10
C SER A 33 17.30 6.07 13.10
N CYS A 34 16.41 5.58 12.24
CA CYS A 34 16.72 4.54 11.25
C CYS A 34 16.54 4.97 9.79
N THR A 35 16.27 6.25 9.53
CA THR A 35 16.24 6.81 8.17
C THR A 35 17.50 7.63 7.90
N GLY A 36 18.16 7.36 6.78
CA GLY A 36 19.40 8.05 6.39
C GLY A 36 19.69 7.87 4.91
N THR A 37 20.68 7.05 4.56
CA THR A 37 20.94 6.69 3.15
C THR A 37 19.79 5.90 2.52
N ASN A 38 19.12 5.09 3.34
CA ASN A 38 17.95 4.31 2.97
C ASN A 38 16.79 4.67 3.91
N PRO A 39 15.53 4.38 3.52
CA PRO A 39 14.42 4.35 4.46
C PRO A 39 14.64 3.24 5.51
N PRO A 40 13.79 3.12 6.54
CA PRO A 40 13.80 1.98 7.45
C PRO A 40 13.58 0.66 6.70
N ASN A 41 14.40 -0.35 6.97
CA ASN A 41 14.08 -1.73 6.60
C ASN A 41 13.11 -2.35 7.63
N LEU A 42 12.79 -3.64 7.51
CA LEU A 42 11.89 -4.35 8.45
C LEU A 42 12.24 -4.21 9.93
N GLN A 43 13.50 -3.91 10.26
CA GLN A 43 14.00 -3.76 11.64
C GLN A 43 14.58 -2.35 11.90
N GLY A 44 14.31 -1.38 11.01
CA GLY A 44 14.94 -0.07 11.02
C GLY A 44 16.44 -0.16 10.71
N LEU A 45 17.27 -0.18 11.76
CA LEU A 45 18.72 -0.45 11.70
C LEU A 45 19.16 -1.48 12.74
N TRP A 46 18.24 -2.02 13.54
CA TRP A 46 18.57 -2.77 14.76
C TRP A 46 18.35 -4.26 14.54
N SER A 47 19.39 -4.94 14.05
CA SER A 47 19.44 -6.40 14.01
C SER A 47 20.58 -6.94 14.84
N GLY A 48 20.30 -7.98 15.64
CA GLY A 48 21.30 -8.70 16.44
C GLY A 48 21.64 -10.08 15.88
N THR A 49 21.25 -10.37 14.63
CA THR A 49 21.35 -11.70 14.02
C THR A 49 21.84 -11.63 12.58
N TRP A 50 22.50 -12.68 12.13
CA TRP A 50 22.91 -12.88 10.74
C TRP A 50 21.77 -13.41 9.85
N ALA A 51 20.71 -13.93 10.47
CA ALA A 51 19.53 -14.48 9.81
C ALA A 51 18.29 -13.75 10.33
N ALA A 52 18.17 -12.47 9.98
CA ALA A 52 17.00 -11.68 10.33
C ALA A 52 15.74 -12.29 9.69
N PRO A 53 14.59 -12.34 10.40
CA PRO A 53 13.32 -12.73 9.79
C PRO A 53 13.03 -11.91 8.53
N TRP A 54 12.63 -12.61 7.45
CA TRP A 54 12.42 -12.02 6.12
C TRP A 54 13.61 -11.18 5.63
N SER A 55 14.83 -11.66 5.92
CA SER A 55 16.10 -11.03 5.56
C SER A 55 16.35 -9.65 6.16
N GLY A 56 15.45 -9.13 7.00
CA GLY A 56 15.50 -7.73 7.44
C GLY A 56 15.49 -6.75 6.27
N ASP A 57 14.88 -7.12 5.14
CA ASP A 57 14.96 -6.38 3.89
C ASP A 57 13.90 -5.26 3.78
N PHE A 58 13.70 -4.74 2.57
CA PHE A 58 12.66 -3.77 2.27
C PHE A 58 11.48 -4.48 1.61
N THR A 59 10.40 -4.68 2.38
CA THR A 59 9.15 -5.28 1.92
C THR A 59 8.12 -4.20 1.53
N HIS A 60 7.73 -4.16 0.26
CA HIS A 60 6.97 -3.07 -0.39
C HIS A 60 5.46 -3.27 -0.39
N ASP A 61 4.97 -4.49 -0.16
CA ASP A 61 3.55 -4.84 -0.26
C ASP A 61 2.75 -4.61 1.04
N GLY A 62 3.37 -3.93 1.99
CA GLY A 62 2.72 -3.43 3.20
C GLY A 62 3.69 -2.70 4.11
N ASN A 63 4.82 -3.32 4.45
CA ASN A 63 5.64 -2.91 5.57
C ASN A 63 6.32 -1.54 5.39
N LEU A 64 7.10 -1.37 4.32
CA LEU A 64 7.85 -0.13 4.09
C LEU A 64 6.91 1.06 3.91
N ALA A 65 5.85 0.89 3.11
CA ALA A 65 4.84 1.92 2.92
C ALA A 65 4.17 2.30 4.26
N THR A 66 3.85 1.31 5.09
CA THR A 66 3.25 1.57 6.42
C THR A 66 4.22 2.31 7.35
N ALA A 67 5.51 1.95 7.33
CA ALA A 67 6.54 2.65 8.11
C ALA A 67 6.69 4.11 7.70
N MET A 68 6.54 4.40 6.39
CA MET A 68 6.68 5.74 5.84
C MET A 68 5.38 6.56 5.84
N ALA A 69 4.21 5.95 6.00
CA ALA A 69 2.88 6.57 5.84
C ALA A 69 2.69 7.86 6.66
N SER A 70 3.19 7.89 7.89
CA SER A 70 3.02 9.03 8.79
C SER A 70 4.11 10.11 8.66
N THR A 71 5.13 9.92 7.82
CA THR A 71 6.31 10.81 7.76
C THR A 71 5.92 12.27 7.52
N MET A 72 4.99 12.52 6.60
CA MET A 72 4.52 13.87 6.29
C MET A 72 3.61 14.44 7.40
N SER A 73 2.63 13.66 7.87
CA SER A 73 1.66 14.10 8.88
C SER A 73 2.30 14.29 10.27
N ALA A 74 3.35 13.53 10.59
CA ALA A 74 4.15 13.65 11.80
C ALA A 74 5.30 14.68 11.70
N ARG A 75 5.27 15.54 10.67
CA ARG A 75 6.19 16.67 10.45
C ARG A 75 7.67 16.25 10.35
N MET A 76 7.96 15.21 9.57
CA MET A 76 9.32 14.74 9.30
C MET A 76 9.63 14.71 7.77
N PRO A 77 9.23 15.73 6.98
CA PRO A 77 9.33 15.69 5.52
C PRO A 77 10.75 15.47 4.97
N GLU A 78 11.77 15.88 5.71
CA GLU A 78 13.18 15.70 5.35
C GLU A 78 13.59 14.23 5.20
N LEU A 79 12.89 13.32 5.90
CA LEU A 79 13.17 11.88 5.84
C LEU A 79 12.74 11.25 4.51
N MET A 80 11.81 11.88 3.79
CA MET A 80 11.29 11.34 2.54
C MET A 80 12.35 11.31 1.43
N ASP A 81 13.41 12.13 1.51
CA ASP A 81 14.48 12.10 0.51
C ASP A 81 15.18 10.72 0.47
N ALA A 82 15.35 10.08 1.62
CA ALA A 82 15.91 8.73 1.71
C ALA A 82 15.05 7.71 0.95
N PHE A 83 13.72 7.80 1.11
CA PHE A 83 12.77 6.94 0.41
C PHE A 83 12.79 7.18 -1.11
N PHE A 84 12.79 8.44 -1.55
CA PHE A 84 12.83 8.76 -2.97
C PHE A 84 14.14 8.32 -3.62
N SER A 85 15.27 8.66 -3.00
CA SER A 85 16.61 8.32 -3.48
C SER A 85 16.83 6.81 -3.51
N TYR A 86 16.26 6.06 -2.56
CA TYR A 86 16.27 4.60 -2.54
C TYR A 86 15.64 4.01 -3.81
N HIS A 87 14.42 4.42 -4.15
CA HIS A 87 13.73 3.92 -5.33
C HIS A 87 14.33 4.44 -6.63
N GLU A 88 14.76 5.70 -6.68
CA GLU A 88 15.40 6.28 -7.87
C GLU A 88 16.71 5.55 -8.24
N ARG A 89 17.49 5.15 -7.23
CA ARG A 89 18.73 4.38 -7.43
C ARG A 89 18.48 3.03 -8.13
N PHE A 90 17.33 2.41 -7.91
CA PHE A 90 16.98 1.11 -8.47
C PHE A 90 16.13 1.17 -9.75
N LEU A 91 15.85 2.36 -10.29
CA LEU A 91 15.14 2.50 -11.56
C LEU A 91 15.71 1.65 -12.70
N PRO A 92 17.04 1.49 -12.89
CA PRO A 92 17.58 0.58 -13.90
C PRO A 92 17.11 -0.87 -13.71
N ASN A 93 17.12 -1.38 -12.48
CA ASN A 93 16.67 -2.73 -12.14
C ASN A 93 15.16 -2.87 -12.36
N TYR A 94 14.37 -1.89 -11.91
CA TYR A 94 12.92 -1.92 -12.08
C TYR A 94 12.48 -1.91 -13.54
N ARG A 95 13.21 -1.18 -14.41
CA ARG A 95 12.99 -1.23 -15.86
C ARG A 95 13.35 -2.60 -16.46
N ASP A 96 14.43 -3.21 -15.98
CA ASP A 96 14.83 -4.56 -16.42
C ASP A 96 13.79 -5.61 -16.01
N ASN A 97 13.26 -5.53 -14.77
CA ASN A 97 12.16 -6.37 -14.30
C ASN A 97 10.93 -6.25 -15.21
N ALA A 98 10.43 -5.03 -15.46
CA ALA A 98 9.27 -4.79 -16.32
C ALA A 98 9.47 -5.40 -17.72
N LYS A 99 10.65 -5.20 -18.31
CA LYS A 99 10.98 -5.72 -19.64
C LYS A 99 11.08 -7.25 -19.66
N ARG A 100 11.77 -7.86 -18.69
CA ARG A 100 12.07 -9.30 -18.72
C ARG A 100 10.91 -10.17 -18.26
N LEU A 101 10.18 -9.72 -17.25
CA LEU A 101 9.13 -10.51 -16.61
C LEU A 101 7.78 -10.31 -17.28
N PHE A 102 7.51 -9.08 -17.76
CA PHE A 102 6.19 -8.71 -18.30
C PHE A 102 6.24 -8.28 -19.77
N GLY A 103 7.43 -8.08 -20.35
CA GLY A 103 7.55 -7.57 -21.72
C GLY A 103 7.04 -6.15 -21.89
N THR A 104 7.01 -5.35 -20.82
CA THR A 104 6.43 -4.00 -20.81
C THR A 104 7.50 -2.91 -20.75
N ARG A 105 7.13 -1.69 -21.14
CA ARG A 105 7.87 -0.49 -20.77
C ARG A 105 7.57 -0.12 -19.32
N GLY A 106 8.24 0.93 -18.83
CA GLY A 106 8.03 1.42 -17.47
C GLY A 106 8.85 0.65 -16.45
N ILE A 107 8.34 0.56 -15.22
CA ILE A 107 9.03 -0.03 -14.08
C ILE A 107 8.16 -1.03 -13.33
N HIS A 108 8.78 -2.11 -12.85
CA HIS A 108 8.21 -3.07 -11.90
C HIS A 108 9.10 -3.14 -10.67
N ILE A 109 8.52 -2.82 -9.51
CA ILE A 109 9.20 -2.93 -8.22
C ILE A 109 8.78 -4.28 -7.62
N PRO A 110 9.72 -5.16 -7.26
CA PRO A 110 9.39 -6.42 -6.59
C PRO A 110 8.81 -6.17 -5.20
N ALA A 111 8.12 -7.16 -4.63
CA ALA A 111 7.66 -7.08 -3.23
C ALA A 111 8.83 -6.97 -2.24
N HIS A 112 9.98 -7.58 -2.56
CA HIS A 112 11.20 -7.51 -1.75
C HIS A 112 12.35 -6.87 -2.51
N THR A 113 13.10 -6.00 -1.84
CA THR A 113 14.38 -5.49 -2.33
C THR A 113 15.39 -5.42 -1.20
N SER A 114 16.67 -5.49 -1.54
CA SER A 114 17.76 -5.41 -0.58
C SER A 114 18.87 -4.48 -1.10
N ASP A 115 20.05 -5.02 -1.37
CA ASP A 115 21.16 -4.29 -1.99
C ASP A 115 20.95 -4.01 -3.49
N ASN A 116 19.94 -4.64 -4.08
CA ASN A 116 19.52 -4.44 -5.46
C ASN A 116 17.98 -4.48 -5.60
N GLY A 117 17.50 -3.99 -6.74
CA GLY A 117 16.07 -3.91 -7.05
C GLY A 117 15.57 -4.95 -8.06
N LEU A 118 16.29 -6.05 -8.30
CA LEU A 118 15.83 -7.11 -9.20
C LEU A 118 14.78 -7.97 -8.51
N ASP A 119 13.76 -8.39 -9.27
CA ASP A 119 12.78 -9.36 -8.79
C ASP A 119 13.36 -10.77 -8.97
N THR A 120 13.74 -11.38 -7.86
CA THR A 120 14.35 -12.73 -7.83
C THR A 120 13.65 -13.68 -6.86
N ASP A 121 12.56 -13.24 -6.24
CA ASP A 121 11.84 -14.02 -5.23
C ASP A 121 10.60 -14.67 -5.85
N PHE A 122 10.81 -15.87 -6.40
CA PHE A 122 9.77 -16.65 -7.06
C PHE A 122 9.28 -17.76 -6.15
N GLY A 123 8.02 -17.68 -5.72
CA GLY A 123 7.33 -18.70 -4.95
C GLY A 123 6.09 -19.24 -5.67
N ASP A 124 5.75 -20.50 -5.39
CA ASP A 124 4.49 -21.12 -5.83
C ASP A 124 3.30 -20.66 -4.98
N VAL A 125 3.49 -20.55 -3.67
CA VAL A 125 2.53 -19.98 -2.72
C VAL A 125 2.69 -18.46 -2.69
N TRP A 126 3.85 -17.98 -2.25
CA TRP A 126 4.21 -16.55 -2.23
C TRP A 126 4.63 -16.09 -3.63
N CYS A 127 3.67 -16.07 -4.56
CA CYS A 127 3.90 -15.64 -5.94
C CYS A 127 3.97 -14.10 -6.06
N LEU A 128 4.83 -13.49 -5.23
CA LEU A 128 4.95 -12.04 -5.03
C LEU A 128 5.25 -11.27 -6.33
N THR A 129 5.93 -11.91 -7.29
CA THR A 129 6.14 -11.36 -8.64
C THR A 129 4.82 -10.98 -9.32
N PHE A 130 3.69 -11.61 -8.99
CA PHE A 130 2.38 -11.30 -9.58
C PHE A 130 1.70 -10.07 -8.97
N TRP A 131 2.26 -9.50 -7.90
CA TRP A 131 1.81 -8.23 -7.38
C TRP A 131 2.40 -7.08 -8.18
N THR A 132 1.54 -6.39 -8.94
CA THR A 132 1.99 -5.34 -9.87
C THR A 132 1.81 -3.92 -9.28
N GLY A 133 1.28 -3.81 -8.06
CA GLY A 133 0.96 -2.54 -7.41
C GLY A 133 2.16 -1.75 -6.86
N ALA A 134 3.31 -2.36 -6.64
CA ALA A 134 4.42 -1.75 -5.89
C ALA A 134 4.86 -0.37 -6.44
N ALA A 135 5.04 -0.24 -7.75
CA ALA A 135 5.45 1.01 -8.39
C ALA A 135 4.38 2.11 -8.26
N GLY A 136 3.10 1.73 -8.40
CA GLY A 136 1.99 2.66 -8.25
C GLY A 136 1.86 3.15 -6.80
N TRP A 137 1.92 2.25 -5.82
CA TRP A 137 1.88 2.63 -4.39
C TRP A 137 3.08 3.50 -4.02
N THR A 138 4.30 3.11 -4.43
CA THR A 138 5.51 3.93 -4.22
C THR A 138 5.34 5.35 -4.79
N SER A 139 4.78 5.46 -5.98
CA SER A 139 4.57 6.76 -6.65
C SER A 139 3.63 7.70 -5.89
N LYS A 140 2.73 7.15 -5.07
CA LYS A 140 1.83 7.93 -4.21
C LYS A 140 2.64 8.78 -3.23
N PHE A 141 3.67 8.22 -2.58
CA PHE A 141 4.53 8.97 -1.65
C PHE A 141 5.27 10.13 -2.33
N PHE A 142 5.69 9.96 -3.57
CA PHE A 142 6.24 11.05 -4.37
C PHE A 142 5.18 12.13 -4.63
N TYR A 143 3.96 11.75 -4.99
CA TYR A 143 2.90 12.73 -5.23
C TYR A 143 2.46 13.45 -3.96
N ASP A 144 2.30 12.72 -2.84
CA ASP A 144 1.92 13.30 -1.55
C ASP A 144 2.93 14.32 -1.07
N TYR A 145 4.23 14.06 -1.22
CA TYR A 145 5.25 15.04 -0.85
C TYR A 145 5.05 16.37 -1.57
N TYR A 146 4.70 16.33 -2.86
CA TYR A 146 4.30 17.54 -3.58
C TYR A 146 3.02 18.16 -2.99
N GLU A 147 1.97 17.38 -2.71
CA GLU A 147 0.71 17.91 -2.16
C GLU A 147 0.90 18.59 -0.80
N TYR A 148 1.78 18.05 0.05
CA TYR A 148 2.12 18.62 1.36
C TYR A 148 3.01 19.88 1.27
N THR A 149 3.96 19.92 0.34
CA THR A 149 4.99 20.98 0.28
C THR A 149 4.71 22.06 -0.75
N GLY A 150 3.91 21.75 -1.78
CA GLY A 150 3.72 22.59 -2.96
C GLY A 150 4.98 22.69 -3.86
N ASP A 151 6.01 21.87 -3.65
CA ASP A 151 7.26 21.94 -4.42
C ASP A 151 7.08 21.47 -5.87
N LYS A 152 6.81 22.44 -6.75
CA LYS A 152 6.65 22.19 -8.19
C LYS A 152 7.94 21.73 -8.87
N LYS A 153 9.11 22.06 -8.32
CA LYS A 153 10.39 21.60 -8.88
C LYS A 153 10.56 20.12 -8.59
N PHE A 154 10.30 19.68 -7.36
CA PHE A 154 10.27 18.27 -7.00
C PHE A 154 9.25 17.50 -7.85
N LEU A 155 8.03 18.05 -8.00
CA LEU A 155 7.00 17.45 -8.85
C LEU A 155 7.50 17.24 -10.29
N ALA A 156 8.10 18.27 -10.89
CA ALA A 156 8.57 18.24 -12.27
C ALA A 156 9.77 17.31 -12.50
N GLN A 157 10.68 17.25 -11.53
CA GLN A 157 12.00 16.63 -11.70
C GLN A 157 12.09 15.20 -11.15
N ARG A 158 11.27 14.85 -10.15
CA ARG A 158 11.34 13.55 -9.46
C ARG A 158 10.02 12.80 -9.52
N ALA A 159 8.96 13.37 -8.93
CA ALA A 159 7.68 12.68 -8.79
C ALA A 159 7.01 12.35 -10.13
N TYR A 160 6.81 13.35 -11.00
CA TYR A 160 6.12 13.14 -12.28
C TYR A 160 6.89 12.22 -13.24
N PRO A 161 8.22 12.30 -13.37
CA PRO A 161 9.00 11.29 -14.10
C PRO A 161 8.80 9.86 -13.57
N PHE A 162 8.86 9.65 -12.24
CA PHE A 162 8.64 8.35 -11.63
C PHE A 162 7.22 7.81 -11.87
N MET A 163 6.20 8.64 -11.64
CA MET A 163 4.79 8.30 -11.91
C MET A 163 4.57 7.93 -13.37
N LYS A 164 5.20 8.62 -14.33
CA LYS A 164 5.09 8.27 -15.76
C LYS A 164 5.69 6.91 -16.08
N GLU A 165 6.82 6.54 -15.48
CA GLU A 165 7.42 5.21 -15.64
C GLU A 165 6.50 4.13 -15.08
N ALA A 166 5.91 4.35 -13.89
CA ALA A 166 4.92 3.43 -13.34
C ALA A 166 3.66 3.33 -14.23
N ALA A 167 3.19 4.45 -14.79
CA ALA A 167 2.01 4.44 -15.68
C ALA A 167 2.30 3.74 -17.01
N LEU A 168 3.52 3.85 -17.54
CA LEU A 168 3.94 3.16 -18.76
C LEU A 168 3.83 1.63 -18.64
N PHE A 169 4.06 1.07 -17.44
CA PHE A 169 3.86 -0.35 -17.18
C PHE A 169 2.41 -0.74 -17.48
N TYR A 170 1.43 -0.06 -16.84
CA TYR A 170 0.01 -0.36 -17.04
C TYR A 170 -0.50 -0.06 -18.46
N GLU A 171 0.12 0.90 -19.16
CA GLU A 171 -0.21 1.18 -20.56
C GLU A 171 0.05 -0.02 -21.49
N ASP A 172 1.03 -0.87 -21.15
CA ASP A 172 1.42 -2.04 -21.94
C ASP A 172 0.88 -3.35 -21.35
N PHE A 173 0.84 -3.44 -20.02
CA PHE A 173 0.41 -4.61 -19.26
C PHE A 173 -1.09 -4.90 -19.42
N LEU A 174 -1.94 -3.88 -19.25
CA LEU A 174 -3.38 -4.08 -19.18
C LEU A 174 -3.99 -4.43 -20.55
N LYS A 175 -4.76 -5.52 -20.58
CA LYS A 175 -5.51 -5.97 -21.76
C LYS A 175 -7.01 -5.82 -21.53
N ILE A 176 -7.75 -5.47 -22.58
CA ILE A 176 -9.21 -5.34 -22.49
C ILE A 176 -9.82 -6.74 -22.60
N GLY A 177 -10.65 -7.10 -21.63
CA GLY A 177 -11.45 -8.32 -21.62
C GLY A 177 -12.73 -8.21 -22.46
N GLU A 178 -13.48 -9.31 -22.51
CA GLU A 178 -14.72 -9.42 -23.28
C GLU A 178 -15.80 -8.42 -22.82
N ASN A 179 -15.79 -8.05 -21.54
CA ASN A 179 -16.70 -7.06 -20.96
C ASN A 179 -16.29 -5.59 -21.24
N GLY A 180 -15.25 -5.36 -22.04
CA GLY A 180 -14.74 -4.03 -22.37
C GLY A 180 -13.95 -3.34 -21.25
N LYS A 181 -13.74 -4.01 -20.10
CA LYS A 181 -12.91 -3.54 -18.99
C LYS A 181 -11.51 -4.14 -19.05
N TYR A 182 -10.55 -3.52 -18.39
CA TYR A 182 -9.20 -4.04 -18.27
C TYR A 182 -9.15 -5.28 -17.38
N ILE A 183 -8.21 -6.16 -17.71
CA ILE A 183 -7.83 -7.32 -16.93
C ILE A 183 -6.38 -7.14 -16.47
N PHE A 184 -6.17 -7.35 -15.17
CA PHE A 184 -4.87 -7.51 -14.52
C PHE A 184 -4.58 -9.00 -14.50
N ASN A 185 -3.63 -9.42 -15.34
CA ASN A 185 -3.23 -10.81 -15.48
C ASN A 185 -1.71 -10.92 -15.74
N PRO A 186 -0.94 -11.53 -14.81
CA PRO A 186 -1.39 -12.02 -13.51
C PRO A 186 -1.77 -10.88 -12.54
N SER A 187 -2.35 -11.21 -11.40
CA SER A 187 -2.63 -10.28 -10.31
C SER A 187 -2.50 -11.02 -8.98
N TYR A 188 -2.43 -10.26 -7.89
CA TYR A 188 -2.19 -10.79 -6.55
C TYR A 188 -2.75 -9.82 -5.50
N SER A 189 -3.41 -10.35 -4.46
CA SER A 189 -3.79 -9.57 -3.28
C SER A 189 -2.82 -9.93 -2.17
N PRO A 190 -1.83 -9.09 -1.84
CA PRO A 190 -0.85 -9.40 -0.79
C PRO A 190 -1.52 -9.78 0.52
N GLU A 191 -1.18 -10.89 1.15
CA GLU A 191 -0.59 -12.14 0.61
C GLU A 191 -1.61 -13.28 0.78
N ASN A 192 -2.84 -13.00 0.32
CA ASN A 192 -4.04 -13.77 0.62
C ASN A 192 -4.48 -14.58 -0.59
N ASN A 193 -5.18 -15.69 -0.35
CA ASN A 193 -5.85 -16.47 -1.38
C ASN A 193 -7.38 -16.46 -1.17
N PRO A 194 -8.18 -16.59 -2.26
CA PRO A 194 -9.63 -16.74 -2.16
C PRO A 194 -10.01 -17.96 -1.31
N LEU A 195 -11.13 -17.89 -0.60
CA LEU A 195 -11.55 -18.99 0.29
C LEU A 195 -11.74 -20.32 -0.47
N ASN A 196 -12.21 -20.22 -1.72
CA ASN A 196 -12.49 -21.35 -2.59
C ASN A 196 -11.35 -21.69 -3.56
N ASN A 197 -10.16 -21.09 -3.41
CA ASN A 197 -9.00 -21.36 -4.25
C ASN A 197 -7.69 -21.27 -3.44
N PRO A 198 -6.89 -22.35 -3.33
CA PRO A 198 -5.64 -22.32 -2.55
C PRO A 198 -4.52 -21.48 -3.19
N SER A 199 -4.64 -21.09 -4.46
CA SER A 199 -3.66 -20.24 -5.14
C SER A 199 -3.80 -18.77 -4.73
N GLN A 200 -2.69 -18.14 -4.37
CA GLN A 200 -2.65 -16.68 -4.17
C GLN A 200 -2.61 -15.91 -5.51
N ALA A 201 -2.14 -16.55 -6.59
CA ALA A 201 -2.20 -15.98 -7.93
C ALA A 201 -3.65 -15.86 -8.39
N THR A 202 -4.02 -14.69 -8.92
CA THR A 202 -5.41 -14.37 -9.27
C THR A 202 -5.49 -13.43 -10.48
N LEU A 203 -6.69 -12.95 -10.75
CA LEU A 203 -7.01 -11.92 -11.72
C LEU A 203 -7.74 -10.78 -11.00
N ASN A 204 -7.44 -9.54 -11.38
CA ASN A 204 -8.12 -8.35 -10.85
C ASN A 204 -8.23 -8.34 -9.32
N ALA A 205 -7.13 -8.57 -8.59
CA ALA A 205 -7.10 -8.25 -7.17
C ALA A 205 -7.47 -6.77 -6.99
N THR A 206 -8.37 -6.47 -6.05
CA THR A 206 -8.92 -5.12 -5.89
C THR A 206 -7.82 -4.09 -5.63
N MET A 207 -6.78 -4.47 -4.88
CA MET A 207 -5.65 -3.60 -4.56
C MET A 207 -4.91 -3.11 -5.82
N ASP A 208 -4.59 -4.00 -6.76
CA ASP A 208 -3.89 -3.63 -8.01
C ASP A 208 -4.72 -2.62 -8.82
N VAL A 209 -6.05 -2.83 -8.88
CA VAL A 209 -6.97 -1.90 -9.57
C VAL A 209 -6.99 -0.55 -8.88
N MET A 210 -7.08 -0.52 -7.54
CA MET A 210 -7.08 0.72 -6.76
C MET A 210 -5.79 1.52 -6.96
N ILE A 211 -4.65 0.85 -6.89
CA ILE A 211 -3.33 1.45 -7.09
C ILE A 211 -3.21 2.05 -8.48
N ALA A 212 -3.57 1.30 -9.53
CA ALA A 212 -3.49 1.78 -10.90
C ALA A 212 -4.42 2.99 -11.13
N LYS A 213 -5.64 2.98 -10.57
CA LYS A 213 -6.57 4.13 -10.65
C LYS A 213 -5.99 5.36 -9.96
N GLN A 214 -5.43 5.21 -8.75
CA GLN A 214 -4.80 6.32 -8.03
C GLN A 214 -3.61 6.89 -8.79
N LEU A 215 -2.70 6.04 -9.28
CA LEU A 215 -1.55 6.45 -10.10
C LEU A 215 -1.99 7.25 -11.33
N LEU A 216 -2.98 6.77 -12.09
CA LEU A 216 -3.46 7.47 -13.28
C LEU A 216 -4.09 8.83 -12.95
N ARG A 217 -4.82 8.94 -11.82
CA ARG A 217 -5.35 10.23 -11.34
C ARG A 217 -4.23 11.20 -10.98
N ASN A 218 -3.23 10.75 -10.23
CA ASN A 218 -2.08 11.55 -9.83
C ASN A 218 -1.27 12.01 -11.05
N CYS A 219 -1.05 11.13 -12.03
CA CYS A 219 -0.46 11.46 -13.33
C CYS A 219 -1.23 12.59 -14.05
N ILE A 220 -2.57 12.49 -14.13
CA ILE A 220 -3.40 13.52 -14.77
C ILE A 220 -3.33 14.85 -14.01
N ALA A 221 -3.36 14.81 -12.68
CA ALA A 221 -3.27 15.99 -11.84
C ALA A 221 -1.91 16.70 -12.00
N ALA A 222 -0.81 15.96 -11.87
CA ALA A 222 0.55 16.45 -12.07
C ALA A 222 0.75 17.04 -13.48
N ALA A 223 0.27 16.34 -14.50
CA ALA A 223 0.34 16.79 -15.89
C ALA A 223 -0.39 18.12 -16.10
N LYS A 224 -1.58 18.30 -15.49
CA LYS A 224 -2.31 19.58 -15.50
C LYS A 224 -1.51 20.71 -14.84
N ILE A 225 -0.90 20.44 -13.68
CA ILE A 225 -0.07 21.43 -12.96
C ILE A 225 1.14 21.86 -13.78
N LEU A 226 1.79 20.90 -14.45
CA LEU A 226 3.01 21.13 -15.24
C LEU A 226 2.73 21.56 -16.70
N GLY A 227 1.46 21.60 -17.12
CA GLY A 227 1.08 21.95 -18.49
C GLY A 227 1.36 20.85 -19.53
N ASP A 228 1.66 19.62 -19.11
CA ASP A 228 1.86 18.47 -20.00
C ASP A 228 0.51 17.88 -20.42
N LYS A 229 0.21 17.89 -21.72
CA LYS A 229 -1.04 17.33 -22.27
C LYS A 229 -0.82 16.05 -23.06
N SER A 230 0.41 15.54 -23.14
CA SER A 230 0.79 14.49 -24.08
C SER A 230 0.05 13.16 -23.86
N LYS A 231 -0.26 12.80 -22.60
CA LYS A 231 -0.88 11.51 -22.25
C LYS A 231 -2.19 11.57 -21.45
N THR A 232 -2.62 12.76 -21.03
CA THR A 232 -3.80 12.90 -20.14
C THR A 232 -5.09 12.33 -20.74
N GLY A 233 -5.25 12.41 -22.07
CA GLY A 233 -6.36 11.76 -22.78
C GLY A 233 -6.31 10.24 -22.68
N LYS A 234 -5.13 9.62 -22.88
CA LYS A 234 -4.93 8.17 -22.75
C LYS A 234 -5.24 7.69 -21.34
N TRP A 235 -4.69 8.34 -20.31
CA TRP A 235 -4.91 7.95 -18.92
C TRP A 235 -6.38 8.07 -18.50
N ARG A 236 -7.09 9.09 -19.00
CA ARG A 236 -8.54 9.24 -18.75
C ARG A 236 -9.36 8.12 -19.40
N MET A 237 -9.01 7.73 -20.62
CA MET A 237 -9.62 6.55 -21.25
C MET A 237 -9.31 5.27 -20.47
N MET A 238 -8.09 5.14 -19.94
CA MET A 238 -7.72 3.97 -19.16
C MET A 238 -8.53 3.86 -17.87
N LEU A 239 -8.69 4.97 -17.12
CA LEU A 239 -9.52 5.04 -15.93
C LEU A 239 -10.96 4.56 -16.19
N ASN A 240 -11.57 4.98 -17.30
CA ASN A 240 -12.94 4.58 -17.65
C ASN A 240 -13.08 3.08 -17.94
N LYS A 241 -11.98 2.42 -18.33
CA LYS A 241 -11.92 0.99 -18.62
C LYS A 241 -11.50 0.15 -17.42
N MET A 242 -11.17 0.74 -16.27
CA MET A 242 -10.82 -0.05 -15.09
C MET A 242 -12.04 -0.84 -14.57
N PRO A 243 -11.82 -2.02 -13.98
CA PRO A 243 -12.84 -2.72 -13.21
C PRO A 243 -13.47 -1.80 -12.14
N GLU A 244 -14.76 -1.98 -11.90
CA GLU A 244 -15.46 -1.30 -10.82
C GLU A 244 -15.24 -2.05 -9.50
N TYR A 245 -15.27 -1.33 -8.37
CA TYR A 245 -15.26 -1.97 -7.06
C TYR A 245 -16.64 -2.53 -6.73
N GLU A 246 -16.66 -3.61 -5.96
CA GLU A 246 -17.88 -4.38 -5.72
C GLU A 246 -18.07 -4.70 -4.24
N VAL A 247 -19.34 -4.85 -3.85
CA VAL A 247 -19.75 -5.35 -2.54
C VAL A 247 -19.97 -6.85 -2.65
N ALA A 248 -19.30 -7.61 -1.78
CA ALA A 248 -19.43 -9.05 -1.68
C ALA A 248 -20.82 -9.46 -1.15
N LYS A 249 -21.17 -10.74 -1.31
CA LYS A 249 -22.46 -11.29 -0.84
C LYS A 249 -22.67 -11.16 0.67
N ASP A 250 -21.58 -11.19 1.44
CA ASP A 250 -21.59 -11.03 2.91
C ASP A 250 -21.62 -9.55 3.35
N GLY A 251 -21.71 -8.62 2.40
CA GLY A 251 -21.76 -7.18 2.64
C GLY A 251 -20.40 -6.52 2.89
N THR A 252 -19.28 -7.23 2.73
CA THR A 252 -17.93 -6.67 2.78
C THR A 252 -17.47 -6.14 1.42
N LEU A 253 -16.37 -5.40 1.39
CA LEU A 253 -15.74 -4.97 0.14
C LEU A 253 -14.98 -6.15 -0.49
N ARG A 254 -15.20 -6.42 -1.78
CA ARG A 254 -14.54 -7.53 -2.48
C ARG A 254 -13.03 -7.37 -2.54
N GLU A 255 -12.27 -8.39 -2.17
CA GLU A 255 -10.82 -8.45 -2.30
C GLU A 255 -10.37 -8.93 -3.70
N TRP A 256 -11.20 -9.75 -4.35
CA TRP A 256 -10.98 -10.20 -5.73
C TRP A 256 -12.16 -9.81 -6.60
N LEU A 257 -11.92 -9.06 -7.68
CA LEU A 257 -12.99 -8.63 -8.59
C LEU A 257 -13.30 -9.66 -9.68
N TRP A 258 -12.44 -10.66 -9.88
CA TRP A 258 -12.72 -11.72 -10.83
C TRP A 258 -13.91 -12.58 -10.38
N ASN A 259 -14.73 -12.98 -11.35
CA ASN A 259 -15.97 -13.71 -11.08
C ASN A 259 -15.67 -15.10 -10.51
N GLY A 260 -16.47 -15.49 -9.51
CA GLY A 260 -16.41 -16.83 -8.90
C GLY A 260 -15.42 -16.97 -7.75
N LEU A 261 -14.67 -15.93 -7.40
CA LEU A 261 -13.78 -15.93 -6.23
C LEU A 261 -14.52 -15.47 -4.97
N GLU A 262 -14.27 -16.16 -3.86
CA GLU A 262 -14.91 -15.92 -2.56
C GLU A 262 -13.99 -15.21 -1.57
N GLU A 263 -14.57 -14.35 -0.74
CA GLU A 263 -13.87 -13.55 0.25
C GLU A 263 -13.21 -14.41 1.35
N ASN A 264 -11.97 -14.08 1.72
CA ASN A 264 -11.23 -14.71 2.80
C ASN A 264 -10.75 -13.65 3.78
N HIS A 265 -11.56 -13.44 4.82
CA HIS A 265 -11.27 -12.45 5.86
C HIS A 265 -10.20 -12.89 6.86
N LYS A 266 -9.80 -14.17 6.84
CA LYS A 266 -8.84 -14.76 7.79
C LYS A 266 -7.40 -14.54 7.34
N HIS A 267 -7.02 -13.27 7.20
CA HIS A 267 -5.67 -12.89 6.79
C HIS A 267 -5.23 -11.57 7.40
N ARG A 268 -3.92 -11.44 7.66
CA ARG A 268 -3.30 -10.27 8.32
C ARG A 268 -3.32 -9.01 7.45
N HIS A 269 -3.26 -9.16 6.13
CA HIS A 269 -3.34 -8.03 5.19
C HIS A 269 -4.77 -7.56 4.98
N THR A 270 -4.89 -6.30 4.56
CA THR A 270 -6.17 -5.63 4.27
C THR A 270 -6.13 -4.91 2.93
N SER A 271 -5.47 -5.52 1.96
CA SER A 271 -5.14 -5.01 0.63
C SER A 271 -6.34 -4.42 -0.12
N GLN A 272 -7.54 -4.98 0.08
CA GLN A 272 -8.79 -4.45 -0.50
C GLN A 272 -9.21 -3.08 0.04
N LEU A 273 -8.61 -2.61 1.13
CA LEU A 273 -8.88 -1.30 1.73
C LEU A 273 -7.85 -0.23 1.33
N TYR A 274 -6.92 -0.53 0.41
CA TYR A 274 -5.83 0.37 -0.01
C TYR A 274 -6.31 1.80 -0.30
N ALA A 275 -7.41 1.96 -1.02
CA ALA A 275 -7.97 3.25 -1.40
C ALA A 275 -8.45 4.11 -0.20
N LEU A 276 -8.35 3.59 1.02
CA LEU A 276 -8.76 4.23 2.26
C LEU A 276 -7.60 4.39 3.26
N TYR A 277 -6.38 3.98 2.91
CA TYR A 277 -5.20 4.02 3.81
C TYR A 277 -4.76 5.42 4.18
N ASP A 278 -4.93 6.41 3.30
CA ASP A 278 -4.39 7.78 3.46
C ASP A 278 -5.45 8.87 3.29
N GLY A 279 -6.72 8.47 3.33
CA GLY A 279 -7.89 9.30 3.05
C GLY A 279 -8.89 8.53 2.19
N VAL A 280 -10.09 9.09 2.04
CA VAL A 280 -11.16 8.45 1.26
C VAL A 280 -10.99 8.76 -0.23
N ASP A 281 -10.58 7.77 -1.03
CA ASP A 281 -10.41 7.90 -2.49
C ASP A 281 -11.71 8.41 -3.18
N PRO A 282 -11.60 9.19 -4.28
CA PRO A 282 -12.76 9.69 -5.01
C PRO A 282 -13.78 8.65 -5.47
N ASP A 283 -13.39 7.39 -5.71
CA ASP A 283 -14.33 6.31 -6.04
C ASP A 283 -15.22 5.89 -4.86
N PHE A 284 -14.76 6.12 -3.63
CA PHE A 284 -15.48 5.79 -2.40
C PHE A 284 -16.25 6.96 -1.83
N LYS A 285 -15.71 8.18 -1.96
CA LYS A 285 -16.15 9.40 -1.26
C LYS A 285 -17.65 9.67 -1.30
N TYR A 286 -18.32 9.29 -2.39
CA TYR A 286 -19.77 9.49 -2.59
C TYR A 286 -20.53 8.19 -2.86
N ASN A 287 -19.96 7.04 -2.52
CA ASN A 287 -20.57 5.74 -2.69
C ASN A 287 -20.82 5.09 -1.33
N GLU A 288 -22.03 5.33 -0.78
CA GLU A 288 -22.43 4.82 0.54
C GLU A 288 -22.35 3.29 0.65
N ALA A 289 -22.63 2.57 -0.43
CA ALA A 289 -22.55 1.11 -0.45
C ALA A 289 -21.11 0.63 -0.26
N LEU A 290 -20.15 1.23 -0.96
CA LEU A 290 -18.73 0.89 -0.81
C LEU A 290 -18.16 1.32 0.54
N LEU A 291 -18.55 2.48 1.07
CA LEU A 291 -18.14 2.94 2.40
C LEU A 291 -18.65 2.00 3.50
N LYS A 292 -19.92 1.58 3.40
CA LYS A 292 -20.50 0.59 4.31
C LYS A 292 -19.79 -0.77 4.17
N ALA A 293 -19.48 -1.19 2.95
CA ALA A 293 -18.77 -2.43 2.69
C ALA A 293 -17.36 -2.42 3.30
N ALA A 294 -16.62 -1.32 3.15
CA ALA A 294 -15.32 -1.15 3.79
C ALA A 294 -15.41 -1.21 5.33
N SER A 295 -16.40 -0.54 5.91
CA SER A 295 -16.67 -0.61 7.35
C SER A 295 -16.97 -2.05 7.82
N ASN A 296 -17.74 -2.81 7.04
CA ASN A 296 -18.02 -4.22 7.34
C ASN A 296 -16.78 -5.10 7.19
N THR A 297 -15.91 -4.82 6.21
CA THR A 297 -14.62 -5.50 6.06
C THR A 297 -13.74 -5.30 7.30
N ILE A 298 -13.69 -4.07 7.84
CA ILE A 298 -12.99 -3.78 9.10
C ILE A 298 -13.54 -4.69 10.22
N ASP A 299 -14.86 -4.79 10.37
CA ASP A 299 -15.47 -5.61 11.42
C ASP A 299 -15.11 -7.11 11.28
N GLN A 300 -15.06 -7.63 10.06
CA GLN A 300 -14.66 -9.03 9.83
C GLN A 300 -13.18 -9.26 10.10
N LYS A 301 -12.30 -8.35 9.65
CA LYS A 301 -10.86 -8.43 9.90
C LYS A 301 -10.56 -8.31 11.41
N ILE A 302 -11.21 -7.40 12.14
CA ILE A 302 -11.05 -7.28 13.60
C ILE A 302 -11.45 -8.58 14.31
N LYS A 303 -12.60 -9.17 13.97
CA LYS A 303 -13.05 -10.43 14.60
C LYS A 303 -12.00 -11.53 14.49
N PHE A 304 -11.38 -11.65 13.31
CA PHE A 304 -10.28 -12.56 13.08
C PHE A 304 -9.07 -12.21 13.95
N ARG A 305 -8.64 -10.94 13.97
CA ARG A 305 -7.49 -10.48 14.77
C ARG A 305 -7.66 -10.73 16.27
N ILE A 306 -8.84 -10.46 16.82
CA ILE A 306 -9.15 -10.72 18.24
C ILE A 306 -9.10 -12.24 18.52
N ALA A 307 -9.64 -13.06 17.62
CA ALA A 307 -9.63 -14.52 17.79
C ALA A 307 -8.21 -15.11 17.78
N GLU A 308 -7.26 -14.46 17.12
CA GLU A 308 -5.83 -14.82 17.14
C GLU A 308 -5.05 -14.20 18.31
N GLY A 309 -5.72 -13.48 19.23
CA GLY A 309 -5.06 -12.82 20.36
C GLY A 309 -4.27 -11.56 19.99
N GLY A 310 -4.67 -10.85 18.93
CA GLY A 310 -3.99 -9.65 18.41
C GLY A 310 -3.26 -9.88 17.08
N GLY A 311 -3.05 -11.13 16.67
CA GLY A 311 -2.50 -11.52 15.36
C GLY A 311 -0.97 -11.41 15.24
N GLU A 312 -0.42 -12.08 14.23
CA GLU A 312 1.04 -12.28 14.08
C GLU A 312 1.86 -11.04 13.65
N MET A 313 1.23 -10.02 13.05
CA MET A 313 1.94 -8.90 12.39
C MET A 313 1.20 -7.56 12.54
N ALA A 314 1.90 -6.55 13.07
CA ALA A 314 1.35 -5.25 13.47
C ALA A 314 0.90 -4.34 12.30
N PHE A 315 1.57 -4.37 11.14
CA PHE A 315 1.28 -3.43 10.05
C PHE A 315 -0.17 -3.51 9.54
N GLY A 316 -0.77 -4.70 9.50
CA GLY A 316 -2.15 -4.87 9.08
C GLY A 316 -3.17 -4.29 10.08
N LEU A 317 -2.85 -4.29 11.38
CA LEU A 317 -3.65 -3.58 12.38
C LEU A 317 -3.54 -2.06 12.21
N VAL A 318 -2.33 -1.55 11.95
CA VAL A 318 -2.11 -0.13 11.65
C VAL A 318 -2.94 0.30 10.45
N GLN A 319 -2.92 -0.48 9.36
CA GLN A 319 -3.73 -0.20 8.17
C GLN A 319 -5.23 -0.18 8.48
N LEU A 320 -5.75 -1.12 9.27
CA LEU A 320 -7.16 -1.09 9.71
C LEU A 320 -7.49 0.17 10.51
N GLY A 321 -6.61 0.55 11.45
CA GLY A 321 -6.76 1.76 12.25
C GLY A 321 -6.79 3.03 11.40
N LEU A 322 -5.88 3.14 10.42
CA LEU A 322 -5.87 4.23 9.45
C LEU A 322 -7.16 4.30 8.65
N VAL A 323 -7.64 3.18 8.12
CA VAL A 323 -8.91 3.13 7.38
C VAL A 323 -10.08 3.54 8.27
N ALA A 324 -10.17 3.00 9.48
CA ALA A 324 -11.22 3.36 10.44
C ALA A 324 -11.21 4.87 10.75
N ALA A 325 -10.02 5.45 10.96
CA ALA A 325 -9.86 6.88 11.19
C ALA A 325 -10.32 7.72 9.98
N HIS A 326 -9.95 7.34 8.75
CA HIS A 326 -10.39 8.04 7.53
C HIS A 326 -11.89 7.92 7.25
N LEU A 327 -12.52 6.83 7.70
CA LEU A 327 -13.97 6.67 7.70
C LEU A 327 -14.68 7.37 8.87
N GLN A 328 -13.93 8.10 9.72
CA GLN A 328 -14.42 8.78 10.92
C GLN A 328 -15.05 7.84 11.97
N GLN A 329 -14.53 6.61 12.04
CA GLN A 329 -14.98 5.56 12.96
C GLN A 329 -14.04 5.48 14.17
N GLY A 330 -14.05 6.54 14.99
CA GLY A 330 -13.10 6.71 16.10
C GLY A 330 -13.10 5.56 17.11
N GLU A 331 -14.26 4.99 17.43
CA GLU A 331 -14.35 3.81 18.31
C GLU A 331 -13.62 2.60 17.71
N LYS A 332 -13.79 2.33 16.42
CA LYS A 332 -13.10 1.23 15.75
C LYS A 332 -11.60 1.47 15.67
N ALA A 333 -11.19 2.70 15.35
CA ALA A 333 -9.77 3.07 15.34
C ALA A 333 -9.14 2.89 16.73
N GLY A 334 -9.87 3.25 17.80
CA GLY A 334 -9.46 3.01 19.19
C GLY A 334 -9.18 1.54 19.49
N LEU A 335 -10.01 0.62 18.98
CA LEU A 335 -9.80 -0.83 19.13
C LEU A 335 -8.50 -1.36 18.50
N MET A 336 -7.89 -0.65 17.53
CA MET A 336 -6.56 -1.02 17.00
C MET A 336 -5.41 -0.43 17.80
N VAL A 337 -5.68 0.61 18.59
CA VAL A 337 -4.69 1.25 19.45
C VAL A 337 -4.60 0.53 20.80
N ASP A 338 -5.74 0.04 21.31
CA ASP A 338 -5.88 -0.73 22.55
C ASP A 338 -5.41 -2.18 22.42
#